data_AF-A0A955QY10-F1
#
_entry.id   AF-A0A955QY10-F1
#
_cell.length_a   1.000
_cell.length_b   1.000
_cell.length_c   1.000
_cell.angle_alpha   90.00
_cell.angle_beta   90.00
_cell.angle_gamma   90.00
#
_symmetry.space_group_name_H-M   'P 1'
#
loop_
_entity.id
_entity.type
_entity.pdbx_description
1 polymer ?
#
loop_
_entity_poly.entity_id
_entity_poly.type
_entity_poly.pdbx_seq_one_letter_code
_entity_poly.pdbx_strand_id
1 'polypeptide(L)'
;MISIKTFRVAIPALLFLVPLNTLSAESPLSHRLGAPEGGVELGFGWDLIEGQTIPNRCVRFAPVRETGQTSTVTMTEVSDQSEIMDQLDVSATASIKSIGGSASAQASFAKNSKTSAMETTLLLKATVQNGVLFAGPEDPGCPARRAFPQIPENSPKSQYATSDSSGCQSEGEGEDLVDNIKFSPFAQKLKDTNLDEFHKMCGDAYVSRIYSGAELLATIGISTTGTEDQTSTAASVKAGFGGGQVGAETKTDKGVKRESANLSIHFAQGGGGGGLMPISREGLSGKLQSLTIEAARDPTFIGIEVTSYRSLANGLKERSLRDLRDREISADTYWFLLSLEQEISDILATPKVYDFTVGLTPHSLRELQDISIKIRENIRKLEYVANPVDLSPDTPSPVGLECNDHTIDWVEP
;
A
#
# COMPACT_ATOMS: atom_id res chain seq x y z
N MET A 1 -19.93 -23.69 31.80
CA MET A 1 -20.55 -22.34 31.82
C MET A 1 -20.35 -21.75 30.43
N ILE A 2 -21.44 -21.55 29.68
CA ILE A 2 -21.38 -20.90 28.37
C ILE A 2 -21.22 -19.40 28.67
N SER A 3 -20.06 -18.83 28.34
CA SER A 3 -19.83 -17.40 28.46
C SER A 3 -20.74 -16.70 27.44
N ILE A 4 -21.80 -16.06 27.92
CA ILE A 4 -22.72 -15.30 27.08
C ILE A 4 -22.00 -13.99 26.72
N LYS A 5 -21.50 -13.89 25.48
CA LYS A 5 -20.92 -12.63 24.99
C LYS A 5 -22.07 -11.63 24.80
N THR A 6 -22.05 -10.57 25.59
CA THR A 6 -22.98 -9.45 25.40
C THR A 6 -22.61 -8.75 24.11
N PHE A 7 -23.50 -8.79 23.12
CA PHE A 7 -23.35 -8.04 21.88
C PHE A 7 -23.53 -6.57 22.21
N ARG A 8 -22.47 -5.93 22.71
CA ARG A 8 -22.38 -4.48 22.80
C ARG A 8 -22.12 -3.97 21.41
N VAL A 9 -23.17 -3.93 20.59
CA VAL A 9 -23.21 -2.88 19.59
C VAL A 9 -23.30 -1.61 20.40
N ALA A 10 -22.15 -0.98 20.64
CA ALA A 10 -22.16 0.46 20.60
C ALA A 10 -22.62 0.75 19.17
N ILE A 11 -23.94 0.81 18.96
CA ILE A 11 -24.50 1.72 17.98
C ILE A 11 -24.35 3.02 18.75
N PRO A 12 -23.24 3.76 18.62
CA PRO A 12 -23.32 5.14 19.01
C PRO A 12 -24.57 5.68 18.30
N ALA A 13 -25.43 6.36 19.04
CA ALA A 13 -26.33 7.32 18.45
C ALA A 13 -25.44 8.38 17.75
N LEU A 14 -24.84 8.01 16.62
CA LEU A 14 -23.93 8.79 15.81
C LEU A 14 -24.81 9.57 14.83
N LEU A 15 -25.73 10.32 15.42
CA LEU A 15 -26.30 11.50 14.79
C LEU A 15 -25.17 12.54 14.74
N PHE A 16 -24.42 12.52 13.64
CA PHE A 16 -23.71 13.64 13.02
C PHE A 16 -23.19 14.74 13.98
N LEU A 17 -22.25 14.42 14.86
CA LEU A 17 -21.36 15.41 15.47
C LEU A 17 -19.92 14.95 15.31
N VAL A 18 -19.45 14.88 14.06
CA VAL A 18 -18.01 14.90 13.80
C VAL A 18 -17.54 16.29 14.22
N PRO A 19 -16.69 16.43 15.25
CA PRO A 19 -16.20 17.74 15.65
C PRO A 19 -15.42 18.37 14.49
N LEU A 20 -15.91 19.50 13.98
CA LEU A 20 -15.34 20.23 12.84
C LEU A 20 -13.94 20.85 13.09
N ASN A 21 -13.31 20.61 14.24
CA ASN A 21 -12.25 21.48 14.78
C ASN A 21 -10.81 20.97 14.66
N THR A 22 -10.52 19.94 13.86
CA THR A 22 -9.13 19.45 13.66
C THR A 22 -8.76 19.38 12.18
N LEU A 23 -8.72 20.50 11.47
CA LEU A 23 -8.57 20.48 10.02
C LEU A 23 -7.60 21.54 9.49
N SER A 24 -6.31 21.25 9.70
CA SER A 24 -5.26 21.66 8.77
C SER A 24 -4.11 20.66 8.88
N ALA A 25 -4.38 19.39 8.57
CA ALA A 25 -3.31 18.46 8.28
C ALA A 25 -2.87 18.77 6.84
N GLU A 26 -1.69 19.35 6.67
CA GLU A 26 -1.05 19.40 5.36
C GLU A 26 -0.91 17.95 4.88
N SER A 27 -1.57 17.61 3.78
CA SER A 27 -1.39 16.29 3.15
C SER A 27 0.09 16.12 2.82
N PRO A 28 0.69 14.96 3.15
CA PRO A 28 2.09 14.75 2.87
C PRO A 28 2.34 14.89 1.36
N LEU A 29 3.42 15.58 0.99
CA LEU A 29 3.77 15.83 -0.42
C LEU A 29 4.10 14.54 -1.18
N SER A 30 4.33 13.44 -0.47
CA SER A 30 4.47 12.11 -1.04
C SER A 30 3.63 11.07 -0.29
N HIS A 31 3.18 10.07 -1.03
CA HIS A 31 2.38 8.96 -0.51
C HIS A 31 3.01 7.64 -0.97
N ARG A 32 3.10 6.67 -0.05
CA ARG A 32 3.56 5.32 -0.36
C ARG A 32 2.35 4.45 -0.68
N LEU A 33 2.45 3.69 -1.77
CA LEU A 33 1.38 2.81 -2.26
C LEU A 33 1.95 1.43 -2.56
N GLY A 34 1.11 0.40 -2.52
CA GLY A 34 1.45 -0.91 -3.07
C GLY A 34 1.72 -0.83 -4.58
N ALA A 35 2.59 -1.69 -5.09
CA ALA A 35 2.91 -1.70 -6.52
C ALA A 35 1.68 -2.14 -7.34
N PRO A 36 1.36 -1.47 -8.47
CA PRO A 36 0.30 -1.90 -9.36
C PRO A 36 0.72 -3.18 -10.11
N GLU A 37 -0.23 -4.11 -10.32
CA GLU A 37 0.03 -5.38 -11.04
C GLU A 37 0.45 -5.16 -12.50
N GLY A 38 -0.03 -4.09 -13.12
CA GLY A 38 0.32 -3.70 -14.49
C GLY A 38 1.76 -3.18 -14.64
N GLY A 39 2.52 -3.09 -13.55
CA GLY A 39 3.83 -2.48 -13.55
C GLY A 39 3.78 -0.96 -13.59
N VAL A 40 4.93 -0.34 -13.36
CA VAL A 40 5.08 1.12 -13.27
C VAL A 40 6.54 1.50 -13.47
N GLU A 41 6.78 2.68 -14.03
CA GLU A 41 8.11 3.23 -14.22
C GLU A 41 8.28 4.57 -13.49
N LEU A 42 9.52 4.95 -13.21
CA LEU A 42 9.82 6.25 -12.64
C LEU A 42 9.31 7.39 -13.53
N GLY A 43 8.73 8.40 -12.89
CA GLY A 43 8.21 9.60 -13.52
C GLY A 43 6.90 9.43 -14.27
N PHE A 44 6.34 8.21 -14.34
CA PHE A 44 4.96 8.02 -14.79
C PHE A 44 4.02 8.89 -13.97
N GLY A 45 3.01 9.43 -14.66
CA GLY A 45 1.91 10.13 -14.02
C GLY A 45 1.12 9.21 -13.09
N TRP A 46 0.50 9.80 -12.09
CA TRP A 46 -0.37 9.12 -11.16
C TRP A 46 -1.59 9.97 -10.88
N ASP A 47 -2.76 9.40 -11.15
CA ASP A 47 -4.03 10.01 -10.79
C ASP A 47 -4.34 9.66 -9.33
N LEU A 48 -4.31 10.66 -8.44
CA LEU A 48 -4.54 10.44 -7.01
C LEU A 48 -6.02 10.18 -6.72
N ILE A 49 -6.92 10.66 -7.59
CA ILE A 49 -8.36 10.50 -7.47
C ILE A 49 -8.76 9.08 -7.90
N GLU A 50 -8.10 8.57 -8.94
CA GLU A 50 -8.41 7.27 -9.52
C GLU A 50 -7.57 6.13 -8.98
N GLY A 51 -6.41 6.42 -8.38
CA GLY A 51 -5.46 5.42 -7.93
C GLY A 51 -4.85 4.64 -9.10
N GLN A 52 -4.67 5.29 -10.25
CA GLN A 52 -4.20 4.66 -11.48
C GLN A 52 -2.91 5.30 -11.99
N THR A 53 -2.08 4.48 -12.62
CA THR A 53 -0.91 4.93 -13.36
C THR A 53 -1.35 5.57 -14.67
N ILE A 54 -0.73 6.70 -15.01
CA ILE A 54 -0.83 7.29 -16.34
C ILE A 54 0.53 7.10 -17.02
N PRO A 55 0.63 6.32 -18.11
CA PRO A 55 1.90 5.89 -18.70
C PRO A 55 2.60 7.01 -19.51
N ASN A 56 2.51 8.26 -19.04
CA ASN A 56 3.22 9.42 -19.57
C ASN A 56 4.24 9.91 -18.56
N ARG A 57 5.46 10.19 -19.00
CA ARG A 57 6.49 10.81 -18.16
C ARG A 57 6.41 12.33 -18.23
N CYS A 58 5.78 12.94 -17.22
CA CYS A 58 5.56 14.39 -17.19
C CYS A 58 6.65 15.17 -16.45
N VAL A 59 7.67 14.48 -15.95
CA VAL A 59 8.84 15.07 -15.30
C VAL A 59 10.13 14.61 -15.95
N ARG A 60 11.16 15.47 -15.89
CA ARG A 60 12.54 15.19 -16.25
C ARG A 60 13.34 14.97 -14.97
N PHE A 61 14.08 13.88 -14.95
CA PHE A 61 14.84 13.41 -13.80
C PHE A 61 15.95 12.48 -14.28
N ALA A 62 16.97 12.26 -13.45
CA ALA A 62 17.91 11.15 -13.61
C ALA A 62 17.54 10.03 -12.62
N PRO A 63 17.46 8.76 -13.06
CA PRO A 63 17.18 7.66 -12.15
C PRO A 63 18.38 7.44 -11.23
N VAL A 64 18.13 7.42 -9.92
CA VAL A 64 19.12 7.10 -8.90
C VAL A 64 18.75 5.77 -8.26
N ARG A 65 19.72 4.85 -8.18
CA ARG A 65 19.54 3.55 -7.55
C ARG A 65 20.31 3.51 -6.24
N GLU A 66 19.60 3.24 -5.17
CA GLU A 66 20.18 2.89 -3.88
C GLU A 66 20.00 1.40 -3.65
N THR A 67 21.11 0.71 -3.38
CA THR A 67 21.14 -0.71 -3.06
C THR A 67 21.27 -0.89 -1.56
N GLY A 68 20.66 -1.93 -1.01
CA GLY A 68 20.78 -2.22 0.41
C GLY A 68 19.55 -2.97 0.88
N GLN A 69 19.71 -3.85 1.86
CA GLN A 69 18.60 -4.65 2.33
C GLN A 69 18.12 -4.19 3.71
N THR A 70 16.85 -3.83 3.82
CA THR A 70 16.18 -3.52 5.07
C THR A 70 15.03 -4.50 5.29
N SER A 71 14.87 -4.98 6.51
CA SER A 71 13.74 -5.82 6.89
C SER A 71 12.97 -5.19 8.04
N THR A 72 11.66 -5.16 7.90
CA THR A 72 10.72 -4.64 8.91
C THR A 72 9.60 -5.64 9.10
N VAL A 73 9.23 -5.90 10.35
CA VAL A 73 8.07 -6.71 10.71
C VAL A 73 7.24 -5.89 11.68
N THR A 74 5.97 -5.69 11.35
CA THR A 74 4.99 -5.09 12.24
C THR A 74 3.89 -6.10 12.51
N MET A 75 3.32 -6.03 13.72
CA MET A 75 2.14 -6.80 14.05
C MET A 75 1.17 -5.96 14.87
N THR A 76 0.02 -5.71 14.28
CA THR A 76 -1.03 -4.88 14.85
C THR A 76 -2.26 -5.75 15.13
N GLU A 77 -3.00 -5.45 16.19
CA GLU A 77 -4.30 -6.08 16.39
C GLU A 77 -5.34 -5.27 15.64
N VAL A 78 -6.17 -5.97 14.86
CA VAL A 78 -7.18 -5.36 14.00
C VAL A 78 -8.55 -5.92 14.38
N SER A 79 -9.53 -5.06 14.48
CA SER A 79 -10.90 -5.41 14.84
C SER A 79 -11.76 -5.68 13.61
N ASP A 80 -11.49 -4.97 12.51
CA ASP A 80 -12.30 -5.04 11.30
C ASP A 80 -11.48 -4.87 10.00
N GLN A 81 -12.18 -4.98 8.87
CA GLN A 81 -11.60 -4.89 7.55
C GLN A 81 -11.08 -3.49 7.21
N SER A 82 -11.69 -2.43 7.75
CA SER A 82 -11.24 -1.05 7.58
C SER A 82 -9.91 -0.83 8.28
N GLU A 83 -9.72 -1.35 9.49
CA GLU A 83 -8.43 -1.32 10.18
C GLU A 83 -7.36 -2.09 9.40
N ILE A 84 -7.69 -3.22 8.75
CA ILE A 84 -6.74 -3.91 7.86
C ILE A 84 -6.34 -3.01 6.69
N MET A 85 -7.29 -2.35 6.03
CA MET A 85 -7.00 -1.46 4.89
C MET A 85 -6.09 -0.29 5.31
N ASP A 86 -6.43 0.36 6.43
CA ASP A 86 -5.65 1.45 7.02
C ASP A 86 -4.21 1.02 7.32
N GLN A 87 -4.03 -0.10 8.03
CA GLN A 87 -2.71 -0.62 8.39
C GLN A 87 -1.87 -1.08 7.19
N LEU A 88 -2.51 -1.36 6.04
CA LEU A 88 -1.85 -1.71 4.80
C LEU A 88 -1.62 -0.53 3.86
N ASP A 89 -1.95 0.70 4.29
CA ASP A 89 -1.89 1.92 3.48
C ASP A 89 -2.69 1.78 2.17
N VAL A 90 -3.76 0.98 2.19
CA VAL A 90 -4.64 0.79 1.04
C VAL A 90 -5.68 1.88 1.08
N SER A 91 -5.55 2.87 0.19
CA SER A 91 -6.55 3.93 0.11
C SER A 91 -7.92 3.33 -0.20
N ALA A 92 -8.92 3.78 0.54
CA ALA A 92 -10.27 3.25 0.42
C ALA A 92 -10.80 3.46 -1.01
N THR A 93 -10.46 4.58 -1.67
CA THR A 93 -10.80 4.82 -3.08
C THR A 93 -10.18 3.80 -4.04
N ALA A 94 -8.90 3.45 -3.86
CA ALA A 94 -8.24 2.44 -4.70
C ALA A 94 -8.89 1.06 -4.53
N SER A 95 -9.32 0.74 -3.31
CA SER A 95 -9.93 -0.56 -3.00
C SER A 95 -11.37 -0.72 -3.51
N ILE A 96 -12.14 0.36 -3.70
CA ILE A 96 -13.48 0.25 -4.32
C ILE A 96 -13.34 0.05 -5.82
N LYS A 97 -12.47 0.82 -6.48
CA LYS A 97 -12.20 0.66 -7.91
C LYS A 97 -11.57 -0.69 -8.24
N SER A 98 -10.78 -1.26 -7.35
CA SER A 98 -10.20 -2.60 -7.54
C SER A 98 -11.21 -3.76 -7.53
N ILE A 99 -12.49 -3.48 -7.29
CA ILE A 99 -13.57 -4.46 -7.53
C ILE A 99 -13.67 -4.81 -9.03
N GLY A 100 -13.19 -3.93 -9.94
CA GLY A 100 -13.21 -4.15 -11.39
C GLY A 100 -11.86 -4.15 -12.12
N GLY A 101 -10.71 -4.01 -11.43
CA GLY A 101 -9.39 -3.89 -12.08
C GLY A 101 -8.19 -4.05 -11.13
N SER A 102 -7.00 -4.21 -11.72
CA SER A 102 -5.70 -4.56 -11.09
C SER A 102 -5.47 -3.92 -9.72
N ALA A 103 -5.68 -4.70 -8.65
CA ALA A 103 -5.46 -4.26 -7.27
C ALA A 103 -4.01 -4.54 -6.87
N SER A 104 -3.40 -3.72 -6.02
CA SER A 104 -2.12 -4.12 -5.40
C SER A 104 -2.30 -5.41 -4.60
N ALA A 105 -1.21 -6.16 -4.39
CA ALA A 105 -1.25 -7.37 -3.55
C ALA A 105 -1.82 -7.09 -2.14
N GLN A 106 -1.52 -5.92 -1.57
CA GLN A 106 -2.07 -5.44 -0.30
C GLN A 106 -3.58 -5.25 -0.35
N ALA A 107 -4.10 -4.59 -1.39
CA ALA A 107 -5.54 -4.39 -1.56
C ALA A 107 -6.29 -5.71 -1.76
N SER A 108 -5.73 -6.62 -2.56
CA SER A 108 -6.26 -7.97 -2.76
C SER A 108 -6.24 -8.78 -1.46
N PHE A 109 -5.16 -8.71 -0.70
CA PHE A 109 -5.06 -9.39 0.59
C PHE A 109 -6.05 -8.84 1.60
N ALA A 110 -6.14 -7.51 1.73
CA ALA A 110 -7.08 -6.86 2.61
C ALA A 110 -8.50 -7.31 2.27
N LYS A 111 -8.95 -7.14 1.02
CA LYS A 111 -10.29 -7.54 0.57
C LYS A 111 -10.66 -9.00 0.87
N ASN A 112 -9.69 -9.91 0.81
CA ASN A 112 -9.92 -11.35 1.03
C ASN A 112 -9.67 -11.79 2.48
N SER A 113 -9.12 -10.91 3.31
CA SER A 113 -8.95 -11.16 4.73
C SER A 113 -10.32 -11.22 5.39
N LYS A 114 -10.46 -12.09 6.38
CA LYS A 114 -11.68 -12.19 7.18
C LYS A 114 -11.32 -11.84 8.61
N THR A 115 -12.01 -10.86 9.16
CA THR A 115 -12.03 -10.62 10.60
C THR A 115 -13.31 -11.23 11.17
N SER A 116 -13.24 -11.69 12.40
CA SER A 116 -14.42 -12.15 13.13
C SER A 116 -14.44 -11.50 14.50
N ALA A 117 -15.57 -10.92 14.90
CA ALA A 117 -15.76 -10.37 16.25
C ALA A 117 -15.63 -11.44 17.36
N MET A 118 -15.62 -12.74 16.99
CA MET A 118 -15.44 -13.83 17.93
C MET A 118 -13.97 -14.13 18.23
N GLU A 119 -13.06 -13.71 17.36
CA GLU A 119 -11.63 -14.00 17.39
C GLU A 119 -10.83 -12.70 17.60
N THR A 120 -9.69 -12.80 18.28
CA THR A 120 -8.71 -11.71 18.23
C THR A 120 -7.92 -11.87 16.94
N THR A 121 -7.98 -10.87 16.05
CA THR A 121 -7.25 -10.91 14.78
C THR A 121 -5.99 -10.06 14.88
N LEU A 122 -4.84 -10.65 14.57
CA LEU A 122 -3.57 -9.93 14.44
C LEU A 122 -3.18 -9.84 12.97
N LEU A 123 -2.91 -8.63 12.49
CA LEU A 123 -2.32 -8.37 11.18
C LEU A 123 -0.80 -8.29 11.32
N LEU A 124 -0.10 -9.23 10.70
CA LEU A 124 1.34 -9.23 10.51
C LEU A 124 1.68 -8.69 9.12
N LYS A 125 2.57 -7.69 9.05
CA LYS A 125 3.15 -7.16 7.81
C LYS A 125 4.66 -7.25 7.92
N ALA A 126 5.26 -8.11 7.12
CA ALA A 126 6.71 -8.26 7.00
C ALA A 126 7.15 -7.78 5.62
N THR A 127 8.10 -6.86 5.58
CA THR A 127 8.61 -6.27 4.35
C THR A 127 10.12 -6.39 4.34
N VAL A 128 10.67 -6.86 3.22
CA VAL A 128 12.11 -6.82 2.93
C VAL A 128 12.29 -5.94 1.70
N GLN A 129 13.01 -4.84 1.84
CA GLN A 129 13.37 -3.95 0.72
C GLN A 129 14.82 -4.19 0.36
N ASN A 130 15.13 -4.47 -0.91
CA ASN A 130 16.51 -4.69 -1.41
C ASN A 130 17.16 -3.44 -2.03
N GLY A 131 16.40 -2.36 -2.07
CA GLY A 131 16.83 -1.10 -2.63
C GLY A 131 15.65 -0.30 -3.13
N VAL A 132 15.96 0.95 -3.46
CA VAL A 132 15.01 1.91 -4.00
C VAL A 132 15.57 2.51 -5.28
N LEU A 133 14.72 2.57 -6.30
CA LEU A 133 14.97 3.32 -7.51
C LEU A 133 14.17 4.61 -7.39
N PHE A 134 14.79 5.78 -7.49
CA PHE A 134 14.10 7.07 -7.32
C PHE A 134 14.48 8.10 -8.36
N ALA A 135 13.60 9.07 -8.59
CA ALA A 135 13.80 10.20 -9.46
C ALA A 135 14.69 11.24 -8.76
N GLY A 136 15.89 11.45 -9.29
CA GLY A 136 16.82 12.50 -8.87
C GLY A 136 16.92 13.64 -9.88
N PRO A 137 17.69 14.69 -9.57
CA PRO A 137 17.96 15.80 -10.49
C PRO A 137 18.52 15.33 -11.85
N GLU A 138 18.15 15.99 -12.94
CA GLU A 138 18.57 15.62 -14.29
C GLU A 138 20.06 15.86 -14.54
N ASP A 139 20.59 16.96 -14.02
CA ASP A 139 22.01 17.28 -14.02
C ASP A 139 22.48 17.28 -12.56
N PRO A 140 22.99 16.16 -12.02
CA PRO A 140 23.64 16.21 -10.73
C PRO A 140 24.96 16.93 -10.99
N GLY A 141 25.04 18.25 -10.73
CA GLY A 141 26.19 19.12 -11.03
C GLY A 141 27.55 18.74 -10.42
N CYS A 142 27.78 17.49 -10.03
CA CYS A 142 29.05 16.92 -9.58
C CYS A 142 28.94 15.36 -9.59
N PRO A 143 30.03 14.57 -9.77
CA PRO A 143 29.98 13.09 -9.79
C PRO A 143 29.59 12.38 -8.47
N ALA A 144 29.05 13.10 -7.47
CA ALA A 144 28.42 12.50 -6.29
C ALA A 144 26.89 12.54 -6.51
N ARG A 145 26.17 11.42 -6.55
CA ARG A 145 25.87 10.60 -5.37
C ARG A 145 25.47 9.19 -5.84
N ARG A 146 26.44 8.29 -5.96
CA ARG A 146 26.12 6.87 -5.73
C ARG A 146 26.04 6.73 -4.20
N ALA A 147 24.85 6.44 -3.65
CA ALA A 147 24.70 6.19 -2.20
C ALA A 147 25.69 5.12 -1.71
N PHE A 148 26.09 4.22 -2.61
CA PHE A 148 27.23 3.32 -2.49
C PHE A 148 28.02 3.36 -3.80
N PRO A 149 29.23 3.96 -3.86
CA PRO A 149 30.09 3.76 -5.02
C PRO A 149 30.30 2.24 -5.15
N GLN A 150 29.81 1.65 -6.23
CA GLN A 150 30.14 0.27 -6.59
C GLN A 150 31.67 0.22 -6.65
N ILE A 151 32.28 -0.37 -5.64
CA ILE A 151 33.72 -0.68 -5.61
C ILE A 151 33.81 -1.98 -6.42
N PRO A 152 34.35 -1.98 -7.66
CA PRO A 152 34.62 -3.25 -8.33
C PRO A 152 35.44 -4.13 -7.38
N GLU A 153 35.03 -5.38 -7.20
CA GLU A 153 35.61 -6.34 -6.24
C GLU A 153 37.13 -6.56 -6.43
N ASN A 154 37.65 -6.20 -7.62
CA ASN A 154 39.06 -6.28 -7.99
C ASN A 154 39.75 -4.92 -8.18
N SER A 155 39.18 -3.82 -7.67
CA SER A 155 39.83 -2.51 -7.74
C SER A 155 41.02 -2.48 -6.77
N PRO A 156 42.24 -2.17 -7.22
CA PRO A 156 43.35 -1.96 -6.30
C PRO A 156 42.96 -0.88 -5.28
N LYS A 157 43.02 -1.22 -3.98
CA LYS A 157 42.60 -0.39 -2.83
C LYS A 157 43.32 0.96 -2.68
N SER A 158 44.03 1.46 -3.69
CA SER A 158 44.95 2.61 -3.57
C SER A 158 44.79 3.71 -4.63
N GLN A 159 43.77 3.68 -5.48
CA GLN A 159 43.51 4.76 -6.44
C GLN A 159 42.05 5.24 -6.45
N TYR A 160 41.38 5.16 -5.29
CA TYR A 160 40.32 6.13 -5.03
C TYR A 160 41.00 7.47 -4.92
N ALA A 161 40.99 8.15 -6.06
CA ALA A 161 41.34 9.53 -6.20
C ALA A 161 40.85 10.27 -4.95
N THR A 162 41.79 10.96 -4.29
CA THR A 162 41.53 12.35 -3.98
C THR A 162 40.94 12.96 -5.24
N SER A 163 39.61 12.89 -5.36
CA SER A 163 38.89 13.77 -6.25
C SER A 163 39.35 15.14 -5.80
N ASP A 164 40.21 15.75 -6.61
CA ASP A 164 40.31 17.19 -6.67
C ASP A 164 38.88 17.68 -6.87
N SER A 165 38.21 17.93 -5.75
CA SER A 165 36.88 18.54 -5.62
C SER A 165 36.90 20.00 -6.07
N SER A 166 38.03 20.47 -6.61
CA SER A 166 38.24 21.78 -7.19
C SER A 166 37.58 21.95 -8.57
N GLY A 167 37.07 20.89 -9.19
CA GLY A 167 36.38 20.95 -10.49
C GLY A 167 34.86 21.19 -10.46
N CYS A 168 34.21 21.14 -9.29
CA CYS A 168 32.78 21.46 -9.14
C CYS A 168 32.56 22.86 -8.55
N GLN A 169 33.41 23.82 -8.92
CA GLN A 169 33.12 25.22 -8.66
C GLN A 169 32.11 25.68 -9.72
N SER A 170 30.83 25.49 -9.43
CA SER A 170 29.78 26.28 -10.06
C SER A 170 29.92 27.71 -9.55
N GLU A 171 30.87 28.48 -10.08
CA GLU A 171 31.04 29.92 -9.80
C GLU A 171 29.92 30.77 -10.45
N GLY A 172 28.71 30.23 -10.51
CA GLY A 172 27.50 30.96 -10.78
C GLY A 172 26.82 31.28 -9.46
N GLU A 173 27.08 32.47 -8.91
CA GLU A 173 26.23 33.10 -7.91
C GLU A 173 24.86 33.39 -8.54
N GLY A 174 24.03 32.35 -8.63
CA GLY A 174 22.65 32.44 -9.05
C GLY A 174 21.86 31.46 -8.19
N GLU A 175 20.99 32.00 -7.32
CA GLU A 175 20.18 31.27 -6.34
C GLU A 175 19.17 30.24 -6.95
N ASP A 176 19.26 29.97 -8.26
CA ASP A 176 18.35 29.10 -9.01
C ASP A 176 18.91 27.69 -9.32
N LEU A 177 20.15 27.39 -8.90
CA LEU A 177 20.86 26.13 -9.23
C LEU A 177 20.71 25.02 -8.18
N VAL A 178 19.59 24.97 -7.46
CA VAL A 178 19.18 23.67 -6.92
C VAL A 178 18.60 22.90 -8.10
N ASP A 179 19.44 22.04 -8.71
CA ASP A 179 19.03 21.13 -9.77
C ASP A 179 17.84 20.30 -9.29
N ASN A 180 16.65 20.73 -9.68
CA ASN A 180 15.38 20.18 -9.25
C ASN A 180 14.79 19.35 -10.38
N ILE A 181 13.95 18.38 -10.03
CA ILE A 181 13.06 17.72 -10.98
C ILE A 181 12.20 18.79 -11.65
N LYS A 182 12.14 18.79 -12.99
CA LYS A 182 11.38 19.78 -13.79
C LYS A 182 10.28 19.08 -14.57
N PHE A 183 9.25 19.82 -14.97
CA PHE A 183 8.29 19.30 -15.94
C PHE A 183 8.98 19.02 -17.28
N SER A 184 8.51 17.99 -17.99
CA SER A 184 8.85 17.82 -19.40
C SER A 184 8.29 18.99 -20.23
N PRO A 185 8.85 19.30 -21.41
CA PRO A 185 8.39 20.44 -22.21
C PRO A 185 6.90 20.37 -22.58
N PHE A 186 6.39 19.17 -22.89
CA PHE A 186 4.97 19.00 -23.21
C PHE A 186 4.09 19.20 -21.97
N ALA A 187 4.49 18.65 -20.82
CA ALA A 187 3.74 18.75 -19.58
C ALA A 187 3.71 20.20 -19.08
N GLN A 188 4.83 20.92 -19.19
CA GLN A 188 4.89 22.34 -18.89
C GLN A 188 3.94 23.14 -19.79
N LYS A 189 3.91 22.86 -21.10
CA LYS A 189 2.97 23.51 -22.02
C LYS A 189 1.51 23.23 -21.66
N LEU A 190 1.16 21.98 -21.36
CA LEU A 190 -0.20 21.62 -20.94
C LEU A 190 -0.58 22.34 -19.65
N LYS A 191 0.29 22.30 -18.63
CA LYS A 191 0.10 23.01 -17.37
C LYS A 191 -0.23 24.49 -17.57
N ASP A 192 0.49 25.16 -18.47
CA ASP A 192 0.36 26.60 -18.68
C ASP A 192 -0.85 26.97 -19.57
N THR A 193 -1.35 26.06 -20.40
CA THR A 193 -2.39 26.34 -21.41
C THR A 193 -3.73 25.66 -21.16
N ASN A 194 -3.72 24.43 -20.66
CA ASN A 194 -4.90 23.60 -20.44
C ASN A 194 -4.64 22.63 -19.28
N LEU A 195 -4.98 23.07 -18.07
CA LEU A 195 -4.75 22.31 -16.84
C LEU A 195 -5.57 21.02 -16.79
N ASP A 196 -6.78 20.99 -17.37
CA ASP A 196 -7.60 19.78 -17.39
C ASP A 196 -6.96 18.68 -18.26
N GLU A 197 -6.44 19.06 -19.45
CA GLU A 197 -5.71 18.13 -20.30
C GLU A 197 -4.37 17.71 -19.66
N PHE A 198 -3.72 18.60 -18.91
CA PHE A 198 -2.57 18.23 -18.08
C PHE A 198 -2.95 17.10 -17.11
N HIS A 199 -4.01 17.25 -16.33
CA HIS A 199 -4.43 16.23 -15.36
C HIS A 199 -4.80 14.91 -16.04
N LYS A 200 -5.47 14.98 -17.19
CA LYS A 200 -5.78 13.78 -17.98
C LYS A 200 -4.53 13.04 -18.46
N MET A 201 -3.49 13.79 -18.85
CA MET A 201 -2.28 13.22 -19.43
C MET A 201 -1.18 12.91 -18.41
N CYS A 202 -1.18 13.55 -17.24
CA CYS A 202 -0.11 13.46 -16.25
C CYS A 202 -0.61 13.04 -14.86
N GLY A 203 -1.89 13.20 -14.56
CA GLY A 203 -2.45 12.99 -13.24
C GLY A 203 -2.14 14.14 -12.30
N ASP A 204 -2.11 13.87 -11.00
CA ASP A 204 -1.87 14.85 -9.93
C ASP A 204 -0.49 14.70 -9.29
N ALA A 205 0.13 13.54 -9.48
CA ALA A 205 1.41 13.16 -8.94
C ALA A 205 2.24 12.41 -9.99
N TYR A 206 3.51 12.17 -9.67
CA TYR A 206 4.38 11.29 -10.45
C TYR A 206 5.02 10.24 -9.55
N VAL A 207 5.36 9.10 -10.14
CA VAL A 207 6.08 8.01 -9.46
C VAL A 207 7.51 8.46 -9.21
N SER A 208 7.80 8.84 -7.97
CA SER A 208 9.09 9.38 -7.57
C SER A 208 10.03 8.31 -7.03
N ARG A 209 9.49 7.21 -6.47
CA ARG A 209 10.27 6.06 -6.01
C ARG A 209 9.58 4.74 -6.33
N ILE A 210 10.39 3.71 -6.56
CA ILE A 210 9.97 2.32 -6.71
C ILE A 210 10.79 1.48 -5.75
N TYR A 211 10.11 0.74 -4.88
CA TYR A 211 10.71 -0.14 -3.90
C TYR A 211 10.72 -1.57 -4.41
N SER A 212 11.90 -2.20 -4.38
CA SER A 212 12.07 -3.60 -4.79
C SER A 212 12.30 -4.49 -3.58
N GLY A 213 11.80 -5.73 -3.60
CA GLY A 213 12.02 -6.72 -2.55
C GLY A 213 10.92 -7.76 -2.46
N ALA A 214 10.53 -8.12 -1.23
CA ALA A 214 9.41 -9.02 -0.94
C ALA A 214 8.56 -8.50 0.22
N GLU A 215 7.28 -8.84 0.21
CA GLU A 215 6.32 -8.54 1.26
C GLU A 215 5.55 -9.81 1.62
N LEU A 216 5.34 -10.04 2.91
CA LEU A 216 4.50 -11.08 3.47
C LEU A 216 3.47 -10.43 4.38
N LEU A 217 2.20 -10.63 4.05
CA LEU A 217 1.04 -10.20 4.83
C LEU A 217 0.38 -11.43 5.43
N ALA A 218 -0.01 -11.38 6.70
CA ALA A 218 -0.76 -12.46 7.31
C ALA A 218 -1.75 -11.95 8.35
N THR A 219 -2.97 -12.50 8.36
CA THR A 219 -3.91 -12.37 9.47
C THR A 219 -3.87 -13.65 10.31
N ILE A 220 -3.69 -13.49 11.61
CA ILE A 220 -3.66 -14.55 12.60
C ILE A 220 -4.91 -14.42 13.47
N GLY A 221 -5.90 -15.27 13.25
CA GLY A 221 -7.10 -15.35 14.09
C GLY A 221 -6.85 -16.25 15.29
N ILE A 222 -7.18 -15.74 16.48
CA ILE A 222 -7.02 -16.45 17.75
C ILE A 222 -8.41 -16.69 18.34
N SER A 223 -8.85 -17.94 18.34
CA SER A 223 -10.08 -18.36 19.04
C SER A 223 -9.73 -19.08 20.34
N THR A 224 -10.29 -18.59 21.45
CA THR A 224 -10.21 -19.24 22.77
C THR A 224 -11.56 -19.11 23.47
N THR A 225 -11.77 -19.89 24.54
CA THR A 225 -13.03 -19.89 25.31
C THR A 225 -13.18 -18.72 26.28
N GLY A 226 -12.13 -17.90 26.50
CA GLY A 226 -12.12 -16.84 27.52
C GLY A 226 -11.30 -15.62 27.09
N THR A 227 -11.80 -14.42 27.41
CA THR A 227 -11.19 -13.14 27.01
C THR A 227 -9.77 -12.95 27.57
N GLU A 228 -9.53 -13.35 28.81
CA GLU A 228 -8.19 -13.28 29.43
C GLU A 228 -7.17 -14.18 28.68
N ASP A 229 -7.60 -15.37 28.26
CA ASP A 229 -6.78 -16.25 27.44
C ASP A 229 -6.56 -15.69 26.04
N GLN A 230 -7.54 -14.99 25.45
CA GLN A 230 -7.37 -14.30 24.16
C GLN A 230 -6.27 -13.23 24.26
N THR A 231 -6.38 -12.31 25.22
CA THR A 231 -5.39 -11.23 25.41
C THR A 231 -4.00 -11.77 25.72
N SER A 232 -3.88 -12.76 26.59
CA SER A 232 -2.59 -13.39 26.93
C SER A 232 -1.97 -14.13 25.73
N THR A 233 -2.79 -14.82 24.93
CA THR A 233 -2.34 -15.51 23.72
C THR A 233 -1.92 -14.51 22.64
N ALA A 234 -2.71 -13.47 22.40
CA ALA A 234 -2.39 -12.40 21.46
C ALA A 234 -1.08 -11.70 21.83
N ALA A 235 -0.88 -11.37 23.12
CA ALA A 235 0.38 -10.81 23.61
C ALA A 235 1.57 -11.77 23.40
N SER A 236 1.37 -13.07 23.60
CA SER A 236 2.40 -14.09 23.37
C SER A 236 2.76 -14.25 21.90
N VAL A 237 1.77 -14.14 21.00
CA VAL A 237 1.97 -14.12 19.56
C VAL A 237 2.72 -12.83 19.16
N LYS A 238 2.28 -11.66 19.63
CA LYS A 238 2.98 -10.35 19.49
C LYS A 238 4.42 -10.41 19.94
N ALA A 239 4.71 -10.98 21.09
CA ALA A 239 6.07 -11.15 21.57
C ALA A 239 6.90 -12.10 20.69
N GLY A 240 6.29 -13.15 20.15
CA GLY A 240 6.96 -14.13 19.30
C GLY A 240 7.38 -13.60 17.93
N PHE A 241 6.65 -12.62 17.38
CA PHE A 241 6.90 -12.09 16.03
C PHE A 241 7.36 -10.61 16.00
N GLY A 242 7.05 -9.81 17.02
CA GLY A 242 7.32 -8.36 17.07
C GLY A 242 8.62 -7.97 17.80
N GLY A 243 9.37 -8.93 18.34
CA GLY A 243 10.48 -8.67 19.27
C GLY A 243 11.87 -8.43 18.67
N GLY A 244 12.06 -8.52 17.34
CA GLY A 244 13.40 -8.33 16.77
C GLY A 244 13.43 -8.21 15.25
N GLN A 245 14.40 -7.43 14.75
CA GLN A 245 14.81 -7.50 13.35
C GLN A 245 15.06 -8.96 12.96
N VAL A 246 14.63 -9.36 11.76
CA VAL A 246 14.66 -10.72 11.18
C VAL A 246 16.06 -11.40 11.19
N GLY A 247 17.11 -10.71 11.63
CA GLY A 247 18.48 -11.24 11.73
C GLY A 247 19.00 -11.56 13.15
N ALA A 248 18.26 -11.28 14.22
CA ALA A 248 18.69 -11.65 15.58
C ALA A 248 18.07 -13.00 15.96
N GLU A 249 18.91 -14.01 16.23
CA GLU A 249 18.49 -15.30 16.79
C GLU A 249 17.67 -15.08 18.06
N THR A 250 16.35 -14.97 17.92
CA THR A 250 15.45 -14.84 19.04
C THR A 250 15.35 -16.23 19.63
N LYS A 251 16.10 -16.47 20.71
CA LYS A 251 15.87 -17.61 21.59
C LYS A 251 14.49 -17.42 22.22
N THR A 252 13.43 -17.76 21.49
CA THR A 252 12.08 -17.84 22.01
C THR A 252 12.09 -18.93 23.09
N ASP A 253 12.20 -18.49 24.33
CA ASP A 253 12.14 -19.36 25.49
C ASP A 253 10.83 -20.17 25.48
N LYS A 254 10.93 -21.39 25.99
CA LYS A 254 9.99 -22.53 25.87
C LYS A 254 8.61 -22.33 26.54
N GLY A 255 8.13 -21.10 26.68
CA GLY A 255 6.99 -20.73 27.52
C GLY A 255 5.59 -20.85 26.90
N VAL A 256 5.45 -20.89 25.57
CA VAL A 256 4.11 -20.95 24.95
C VAL A 256 3.73 -22.41 24.65
N LYS A 257 3.64 -23.24 25.69
CA LYS A 257 3.04 -24.58 25.64
C LYS A 257 1.54 -24.54 25.97
N ARG A 258 0.77 -23.64 25.36
CA ARG A 258 -0.70 -23.71 25.42
C ARG A 258 -1.18 -24.36 24.13
N GLU A 259 -1.37 -25.68 24.16
CA GLU A 259 -1.93 -26.51 23.08
C GLU A 259 -3.41 -26.16 22.75
N SER A 260 -4.02 -25.18 23.42
CA SER A 260 -5.47 -24.97 23.41
C SER A 260 -5.98 -23.80 22.57
N ALA A 261 -5.11 -23.03 21.90
CA ALA A 261 -5.56 -21.96 21.01
C ALA A 261 -5.65 -22.48 19.57
N ASN A 262 -6.85 -22.44 18.98
CA ASN A 262 -6.97 -22.67 17.55
C ASN A 262 -6.54 -21.40 16.84
N LEU A 263 -5.41 -21.50 16.11
CA LEU A 263 -4.89 -20.42 15.28
C LEU A 263 -5.35 -20.62 13.85
N SER A 264 -5.99 -19.61 13.27
CA SER A 264 -6.24 -19.52 11.83
C SER A 264 -5.20 -18.57 11.23
N ILE A 265 -4.51 -18.99 10.16
CA ILE A 265 -3.52 -18.15 9.47
C ILE A 265 -3.96 -18.02 8.02
N HIS A 266 -4.24 -16.80 7.60
CA HIS A 266 -4.39 -16.44 6.19
C HIS A 266 -3.24 -15.54 5.82
N PHE A 267 -2.60 -15.75 4.67
CA PHE A 267 -1.45 -14.96 4.27
C PHE A 267 -1.44 -14.71 2.76
N ALA A 268 -0.71 -13.68 2.36
CA ALA A 268 -0.34 -13.40 0.97
C ALA A 268 1.13 -12.98 0.93
N GLN A 269 1.82 -13.31 -0.16
CA GLN A 269 3.20 -12.91 -0.39
C GLN A 269 3.34 -12.27 -1.77
N GLY A 270 3.99 -11.11 -1.81
CA GLY A 270 4.48 -10.47 -3.03
C GLY A 270 6.00 -10.61 -3.12
N GLY A 271 6.51 -11.15 -4.22
CA GLY A 271 7.95 -11.38 -4.44
C GLY A 271 8.55 -12.55 -3.65
N GLY A 272 9.86 -12.78 -3.80
CA GLY A 272 10.61 -13.77 -3.02
C GLY A 272 10.50 -15.23 -3.50
N GLY A 273 9.97 -15.49 -4.70
CA GLY A 273 9.93 -16.85 -5.26
C GLY A 273 8.94 -17.82 -4.59
N GLY A 274 7.93 -17.32 -3.87
CA GLY A 274 6.70 -18.07 -3.55
C GLY A 274 6.88 -19.41 -2.81
N GLY A 275 7.81 -19.48 -1.86
CA GLY A 275 8.09 -20.70 -1.07
C GLY A 275 6.87 -21.26 -0.30
N LEU A 276 7.10 -22.32 0.49
CA LEU A 276 6.04 -23.03 1.21
C LEU A 276 5.13 -22.08 2.02
N MET A 277 3.82 -22.31 1.88
CA MET A 277 2.76 -21.56 2.51
C MET A 277 2.72 -21.83 4.03
N PRO A 278 2.90 -20.81 4.91
CA PRO A 278 2.92 -21.02 6.35
C PRO A 278 1.52 -21.25 6.91
N ILE A 279 1.13 -22.51 7.08
CA ILE A 279 -0.15 -22.91 7.71
C ILE A 279 -0.05 -23.15 9.22
N SER A 280 1.13 -22.96 9.81
CA SER A 280 1.38 -23.10 11.24
C SER A 280 2.26 -21.97 11.75
N ARG A 281 2.32 -21.82 13.08
CA ARG A 281 3.18 -20.84 13.74
C ARG A 281 4.66 -21.05 13.38
N GLU A 282 5.11 -22.30 13.41
CA GLU A 282 6.48 -22.68 13.08
C GLU A 282 6.78 -22.41 11.61
N GLY A 283 5.81 -22.70 10.73
CA GLY A 283 5.89 -22.39 9.31
C GLY A 283 6.02 -20.88 9.07
N LEU A 284 5.22 -20.06 9.77
CA LEU A 284 5.27 -18.60 9.64
C LEU A 284 6.61 -18.03 10.14
N SER A 285 7.12 -18.53 11.26
CA SER A 285 8.44 -18.13 11.77
C SER A 285 9.56 -18.50 10.79
N GLY A 286 9.56 -19.75 10.28
CA GLY A 286 10.53 -20.17 9.27
C GLY A 286 10.43 -19.34 7.98
N LYS A 287 9.21 -18.95 7.60
CA LYS A 287 8.97 -18.10 6.44
C LYS A 287 9.52 -16.68 6.63
N LEU A 288 9.34 -16.08 7.80
CA LEU A 288 9.91 -14.77 8.11
C LEU A 288 11.45 -14.79 8.03
N GLN A 289 12.08 -15.87 8.51
CA GLN A 289 13.53 -16.04 8.43
C GLN A 289 14.01 -16.19 6.97
N SER A 290 13.27 -16.93 6.13
CA SER A 290 13.63 -17.13 4.72
C SER A 290 13.31 -15.92 3.84
N LEU A 291 12.38 -15.04 4.24
CA LEU A 291 11.90 -13.91 3.44
C LEU A 291 13.03 -13.00 2.95
N THR A 292 14.06 -12.79 3.78
CA THR A 292 15.23 -11.96 3.44
C THR A 292 16.06 -12.55 2.30
N ILE A 293 16.30 -13.87 2.34
CA ILE A 293 17.04 -14.60 1.31
C ILE A 293 16.21 -14.69 0.03
N GLU A 294 14.92 -14.98 0.20
CA GLU A 294 13.93 -15.03 -0.87
C GLU A 294 13.86 -13.69 -1.63
N ALA A 295 13.72 -12.57 -0.90
CA ALA A 295 13.69 -11.25 -1.46
C ALA A 295 14.96 -10.96 -2.26
N ALA A 296 16.15 -11.27 -1.71
CA ALA A 296 17.43 -11.06 -2.39
C ALA A 296 17.53 -11.83 -3.72
N ARG A 297 17.01 -13.07 -3.74
CA ARG A 297 17.06 -13.95 -4.91
C ARG A 297 16.07 -13.57 -6.01
N ASP A 298 14.85 -13.20 -5.62
CA ASP A 298 13.75 -12.94 -6.56
C ASP A 298 12.94 -11.70 -6.14
N PRO A 299 13.55 -10.50 -6.24
CA PRO A 299 12.87 -9.27 -5.87
C PRO A 299 11.79 -8.88 -6.87
N THR A 300 10.68 -8.36 -6.37
CA THR A 300 9.62 -7.75 -7.18
C THR A 300 9.39 -6.31 -6.74
N PHE A 301 8.62 -5.54 -7.51
CA PHE A 301 8.14 -4.24 -7.04
C PHE A 301 7.08 -4.48 -5.97
N ILE A 302 7.36 -4.05 -4.74
CA ILE A 302 6.47 -4.23 -3.60
C ILE A 302 5.74 -2.94 -3.25
N GLY A 303 6.22 -1.80 -3.75
CA GLY A 303 5.57 -0.52 -3.55
C GLY A 303 6.17 0.58 -4.39
N ILE A 304 5.45 1.68 -4.46
CA ILE A 304 5.89 2.92 -5.06
C ILE A 304 5.71 4.07 -4.07
N GLU A 305 6.42 5.16 -4.31
CA GLU A 305 6.13 6.45 -3.73
C GLU A 305 5.73 7.38 -4.87
N VAL A 306 4.60 8.06 -4.70
CA VAL A 306 4.15 9.11 -5.61
C VAL A 306 4.35 10.46 -4.96
N THR A 307 4.85 11.42 -5.72
CA THR A 307 5.09 12.80 -5.25
C THR A 307 4.19 13.74 -6.03
N SER A 308 3.49 14.62 -5.31
CA SER A 308 2.61 15.59 -5.94
C SER A 308 3.38 16.55 -6.84
N TYR A 309 2.83 16.89 -8.00
CA TYR A 309 3.40 17.95 -8.85
C TYR A 309 3.46 19.32 -8.16
N ARG A 310 2.75 19.50 -7.04
CA ARG A 310 2.81 20.70 -6.19
C ARG A 310 4.18 20.88 -5.52
N SER A 311 4.92 19.80 -5.28
CA SER A 311 6.22 19.88 -4.61
C SER A 311 7.35 20.40 -5.53
N LEU A 312 7.09 20.53 -6.83
CA LEU A 312 8.06 21.07 -7.78
C LEU A 312 8.15 22.59 -7.62
N ALA A 313 9.34 23.17 -7.85
CA ALA A 313 9.57 24.62 -7.66
C ALA A 313 8.60 25.52 -8.46
N ASN A 314 8.10 25.03 -9.60
CA ASN A 314 7.06 25.67 -10.42
C ASN A 314 5.79 24.80 -10.47
N GLY A 315 5.44 24.17 -9.35
CA GLY A 315 4.38 23.19 -9.24
C GLY A 315 2.97 23.72 -9.54
N LEU A 316 2.01 22.80 -9.58
CA LEU A 316 0.61 23.15 -9.76
C LEU A 316 0.10 23.99 -8.58
N LYS A 317 -0.70 25.02 -8.88
CA LYS A 317 -1.49 25.70 -7.85
C LYS A 317 -2.62 24.78 -7.38
N GLU A 318 -3.04 24.99 -6.14
CA GLU A 318 -3.97 24.11 -5.43
C GLU A 318 -5.29 23.88 -6.17
N ARG A 319 -5.54 22.63 -6.57
CA ARG A 319 -6.88 22.12 -6.83
C ARG A 319 -7.53 21.83 -5.47
N SER A 320 -8.83 22.12 -5.32
CA SER A 320 -9.57 21.88 -4.08
C SER A 320 -9.38 20.42 -3.61
N LEU A 321 -8.62 20.22 -2.54
CA LEU A 321 -8.43 18.91 -1.89
C LEU A 321 -9.74 18.34 -1.31
N ARG A 322 -10.83 19.13 -1.31
CA ARG A 322 -12.14 18.69 -0.82
C ARG A 322 -12.62 17.44 -1.54
N ASP A 323 -12.37 17.33 -2.85
CA ASP A 323 -12.86 16.20 -3.65
C ASP A 323 -12.19 14.87 -3.26
N LEU A 324 -10.89 14.89 -2.92
CA LEU A 324 -10.18 13.70 -2.44
C LEU A 324 -10.68 13.26 -1.08
N ARG A 325 -10.88 14.21 -0.18
CA ARG A 325 -11.34 13.94 1.19
C ARG A 325 -12.77 13.39 1.23
N ASP A 326 -13.67 13.95 0.43
CA ASP A 326 -15.05 13.48 0.37
C ASP A 326 -15.14 12.05 -0.18
N ARG A 327 -14.22 11.68 -1.09
CA ARG A 327 -14.08 10.30 -1.60
C ARG A 327 -13.51 9.35 -0.55
N GLU A 328 -12.49 9.76 0.19
CA GLU A 328 -11.91 8.95 1.27
C GLU A 328 -12.96 8.62 2.33
N ILE A 329 -13.74 9.63 2.78
CA ILE A 329 -14.85 9.44 3.71
C ILE A 329 -15.90 8.47 3.13
N SER A 330 -16.25 8.62 1.85
CA SER A 330 -17.23 7.75 1.19
C SER A 330 -16.73 6.31 1.14
N ALA A 331 -15.43 6.13 0.91
CA ALA A 331 -14.84 4.83 0.77
C ALA A 331 -14.63 4.13 2.13
N ASP A 332 -14.21 4.86 3.17
CA ASP A 332 -14.20 4.36 4.55
C ASP A 332 -15.59 3.91 4.98
N THR A 333 -16.61 4.73 4.67
CA THR A 333 -18.01 4.41 4.94
C THR A 333 -18.42 3.12 4.23
N TYR A 334 -18.00 2.93 2.99
CA TYR A 334 -18.31 1.72 2.22
C TYR A 334 -17.70 0.45 2.87
N TRP A 335 -16.45 0.49 3.32
CA TRP A 335 -15.80 -0.66 3.96
C TRP A 335 -16.38 -0.95 5.33
N PHE A 336 -16.67 0.08 6.12
CA PHE A 336 -17.39 -0.07 7.38
C PHE A 336 -18.71 -0.82 7.18
N LEU A 337 -19.51 -0.41 6.18
CA LEU A 337 -20.79 -1.06 5.89
C LEU A 337 -20.63 -2.51 5.42
N LEU A 338 -19.55 -2.84 4.72
CA LEU A 338 -19.24 -4.22 4.33
C LEU A 338 -18.87 -5.07 5.54
N SER A 339 -18.03 -4.56 6.45
CA SER A 339 -17.71 -5.23 7.71
C SER A 339 -18.97 -5.51 8.53
N LEU A 340 -19.84 -4.49 8.67
CA LEU A 340 -21.11 -4.61 9.38
C LEU A 340 -22.03 -5.68 8.78
N GLU A 341 -22.11 -5.76 7.45
CA GLU A 341 -22.89 -6.80 6.76
C GLU A 341 -22.36 -8.22 7.05
N GLN A 342 -21.04 -8.39 7.06
CA GLN A 342 -20.42 -9.67 7.39
C GLN A 342 -20.72 -10.07 8.85
N GLU A 343 -20.58 -9.13 9.79
CA GLU A 343 -20.91 -9.38 11.20
C GLU A 343 -22.38 -9.76 11.39
N ILE A 344 -23.31 -9.04 10.75
CA ILE A 344 -24.73 -9.38 10.80
C ILE A 344 -24.97 -10.79 10.25
N SER A 345 -24.32 -11.15 9.15
CA SER A 345 -24.43 -12.47 8.55
C SER A 345 -23.95 -13.58 9.50
N ASP A 346 -22.82 -13.38 10.18
CA ASP A 346 -22.26 -14.33 11.14
C ASP A 346 -23.19 -14.52 12.35
N ILE A 347 -23.78 -13.44 12.85
CA ILE A 347 -24.76 -13.45 13.95
C ILE A 347 -26.03 -14.22 13.55
N LEU A 348 -26.54 -13.96 12.35
CA LEU A 348 -27.72 -14.62 11.81
C LEU A 348 -27.47 -16.12 11.54
N ALA A 349 -26.24 -16.49 11.18
CA ALA A 349 -25.84 -17.89 10.97
C ALA A 349 -25.70 -18.67 12.28
N THR A 350 -25.33 -18.01 13.39
CA THR A 350 -25.05 -18.66 14.68
C THR A 350 -25.80 -18.02 15.87
N PRO A 351 -27.14 -17.88 15.79
CA PRO A 351 -27.91 -17.06 16.74
C PRO A 351 -27.81 -17.54 18.20
N LYS A 352 -27.53 -18.82 18.44
CA LYS A 352 -27.42 -19.39 19.79
C LYS A 352 -26.22 -18.86 20.59
N VAL A 353 -25.22 -18.29 19.91
CA VAL A 353 -24.01 -17.78 20.56
C VAL A 353 -24.20 -16.34 21.03
N TYR A 354 -25.19 -15.64 20.48
CA TYR A 354 -25.45 -14.23 20.76
C TYR A 354 -26.67 -14.10 21.68
N ASP A 355 -26.55 -13.23 22.67
CA ASP A 355 -27.67 -12.88 23.52
C ASP A 355 -28.42 -11.68 22.96
N PHE A 356 -29.62 -11.93 22.44
CA PHE A 356 -30.51 -10.92 21.86
C PHE A 356 -31.34 -10.17 22.90
N THR A 357 -30.89 -10.11 24.16
CA THR A 357 -31.62 -9.48 25.27
C THR A 357 -31.89 -7.97 25.09
N VAL A 358 -31.26 -7.31 24.11
CA VAL A 358 -31.36 -5.86 23.88
C VAL A 358 -32.09 -5.53 22.57
N GLY A 359 -33.32 -6.02 22.39
CA GLY A 359 -34.24 -5.54 21.34
C GLY A 359 -33.83 -5.80 19.88
N LEU A 360 -32.65 -6.37 19.64
CA LEU A 360 -32.17 -6.79 18.33
C LEU A 360 -32.75 -8.17 18.03
N THR A 361 -33.82 -8.21 17.26
CA THR A 361 -34.37 -9.46 16.74
C THR A 361 -33.62 -9.89 15.47
N PRO A 362 -33.65 -11.18 15.10
CA PRO A 362 -33.15 -11.61 13.79
C PRO A 362 -33.79 -10.85 12.62
N HIS A 363 -35.04 -10.39 12.79
CA HIS A 363 -35.71 -9.56 11.79
C HIS A 363 -35.08 -8.17 11.67
N SER A 364 -34.87 -7.46 12.78
CA SER A 364 -34.24 -6.13 12.76
C SER A 364 -32.79 -6.17 12.27
N LEU A 365 -32.06 -7.28 12.51
CA LEU A 365 -30.72 -7.47 11.96
C LEU A 365 -30.75 -7.59 10.43
N ARG A 366 -31.70 -8.34 9.87
CA ARG A 366 -31.89 -8.42 8.41
C ARG A 366 -32.28 -7.06 7.82
N GLU A 367 -33.14 -6.29 8.48
CA GLU A 367 -33.45 -4.92 8.04
C GLU A 367 -32.21 -4.02 8.02
N LEU A 368 -31.37 -4.11 9.06
CA LEU A 368 -30.11 -3.36 9.09
C LEU A 368 -29.15 -3.77 7.98
N GLN A 369 -29.07 -5.08 7.68
CA GLN A 369 -28.31 -5.62 6.55
C GLN A 369 -28.83 -5.10 5.21
N ASP A 370 -30.15 -5.10 4.99
CA ASP A 370 -30.74 -4.58 3.75
C ASP A 370 -30.46 -3.07 3.59
N ILE A 371 -30.49 -2.31 4.69
CA ILE A 371 -30.13 -0.89 4.70
C ILE A 371 -28.65 -0.69 4.36
N SER A 372 -27.74 -1.46 4.95
CA SER A 372 -26.30 -1.33 4.68
C SER A 372 -25.98 -1.64 3.22
N ILE A 373 -26.55 -2.70 2.66
CA ILE A 373 -26.43 -3.06 1.24
C ILE A 373 -26.92 -1.90 0.36
N LYS A 374 -28.10 -1.34 0.65
CA LYS A 374 -28.66 -0.23 -0.13
C LYS A 374 -27.78 1.02 -0.10
N ILE A 375 -27.21 1.36 1.06
CA ILE A 375 -26.29 2.51 1.17
C ILE A 375 -25.01 2.24 0.35
N ARG A 376 -24.44 1.03 0.43
CA ARG A 376 -23.26 0.65 -0.36
C ARG A 376 -23.51 0.74 -1.87
N GLU A 377 -24.67 0.31 -2.34
CA GLU A 377 -25.06 0.46 -3.74
C GLU A 377 -25.16 1.94 -4.15
N ASN A 378 -25.67 2.80 -3.27
CA ASN A 378 -25.74 4.24 -3.55
C ASN A 378 -24.36 4.88 -3.60
N ILE A 379 -23.44 4.52 -2.70
CA ILE A 379 -22.04 5.00 -2.75
C ILE A 379 -21.40 4.59 -4.08
N ARG A 380 -21.53 3.32 -4.49
CA ARG A 380 -21.01 2.85 -5.79
C ARG A 380 -21.60 3.62 -6.97
N LYS A 381 -22.91 3.92 -6.95
CA LYS A 381 -23.57 4.70 -8.01
C LYS A 381 -23.06 6.13 -8.07
N LEU A 382 -22.83 6.78 -6.92
CA LEU A 382 -22.29 8.13 -6.86
C LEU A 382 -20.85 8.19 -7.40
N GLU A 383 -20.02 7.19 -7.08
CA GLU A 383 -18.67 7.09 -7.62
C GLU A 383 -18.67 6.87 -9.14
N TYR A 384 -19.57 6.03 -9.64
CA TYR A 384 -19.72 5.80 -11.09
C TYR A 384 -20.16 7.06 -11.85
N VAL A 385 -21.06 7.87 -11.26
CA VAL A 385 -21.49 9.14 -11.86
C VAL A 385 -20.38 10.19 -11.84
N ALA A 386 -19.56 10.20 -10.78
CA ALA A 386 -18.46 11.15 -10.66
C ALA A 386 -17.31 10.85 -11.64
N ASN A 387 -17.14 9.58 -12.00
CA ASN A 387 -16.15 9.11 -12.96
C ASN A 387 -16.85 8.25 -14.02
N PRO A 388 -17.55 8.85 -15.00
CA PRO A 388 -18.02 8.09 -16.14
C PRO A 388 -16.78 7.57 -16.86
N VAL A 389 -16.41 6.32 -16.60
CA VAL A 389 -15.47 5.61 -17.44
C VAL A 389 -16.12 5.64 -18.82
N ASP A 390 -15.49 6.35 -19.75
CA ASP A 390 -15.92 6.41 -21.14
C ASP A 390 -15.71 5.02 -21.74
N LEU A 391 -16.65 4.12 -21.44
CA LEU A 391 -16.78 2.79 -22.01
C LEU A 391 -17.41 2.91 -23.41
N SER A 392 -17.12 3.98 -24.15
CA SER A 392 -17.42 4.03 -25.57
C SER A 392 -16.70 2.84 -26.23
N PRO A 393 -17.44 1.86 -26.79
CA PRO A 393 -16.86 0.68 -27.41
C PRO A 393 -16.09 0.98 -28.70
N ASP A 394 -15.97 2.26 -29.10
CA ASP A 394 -15.44 2.69 -30.39
C ASP A 394 -14.15 3.51 -30.30
N THR A 395 -13.39 3.44 -29.20
CA THR A 395 -11.98 3.89 -29.28
C THR A 395 -11.18 2.83 -30.02
N PRO A 396 -10.74 3.09 -31.28
CA PRO A 396 -9.91 2.13 -31.99
C PRO A 396 -8.67 1.88 -31.15
N SER A 397 -8.35 0.61 -30.91
CA SER A 397 -7.11 0.22 -30.25
C SER A 397 -5.95 1.03 -30.85
N PRO A 398 -5.01 1.54 -30.03
CA PRO A 398 -3.84 2.20 -30.55
C PRO A 398 -3.21 1.27 -31.58
N VAL A 399 -3.19 1.74 -32.83
CA VAL A 399 -2.60 1.05 -33.97
C VAL A 399 -1.26 0.52 -33.49
N GLY A 400 -1.11 -0.80 -33.51
CA GLY A 400 0.10 -1.47 -33.09
C GLY A 400 1.29 -0.75 -33.71
N LEU A 401 2.19 -0.26 -32.88
CA LEU A 401 3.57 -0.04 -33.29
C LEU A 401 4.06 -1.41 -33.77
N GLU A 402 4.01 -1.62 -35.08
CA GLU A 402 4.77 -2.69 -35.72
C GLU A 402 6.23 -2.48 -35.32
N CYS A 403 6.69 -3.32 -34.40
CA CYS A 403 8.11 -3.54 -34.18
C CYS A 403 8.65 -4.09 -35.50
N ASN A 404 9.18 -3.20 -36.36
CA ASN A 404 9.94 -3.62 -37.52
C ASN A 404 11.10 -4.47 -37.03
N ASP A 405 11.04 -5.74 -37.41
CA ASP A 405 12.03 -6.77 -37.17
C ASP A 405 13.28 -6.45 -38.02
N HIS A 406 14.10 -5.53 -37.53
CA HIS A 406 15.45 -5.34 -38.05
C HIS A 406 16.33 -6.41 -37.40
N THR A 407 16.48 -7.54 -38.10
CA THR A 407 17.59 -8.49 -37.91
C THR A 407 18.91 -7.72 -37.96
N ILE A 408 19.53 -7.54 -36.80
CA ILE A 408 20.92 -7.12 -36.66
C ILE A 408 21.76 -8.37 -36.86
N ASP A 409 22.40 -8.48 -38.03
CA ASP A 409 23.44 -9.49 -38.28
C ASP A 409 24.63 -9.21 -37.34
N TRP A 410 24.83 -10.12 -36.39
CA TRP A 410 26.05 -10.16 -35.59
C TRP A 410 27.17 -10.75 -36.46
N VAL A 411 28.11 -9.91 -36.87
CA VAL A 411 29.40 -10.36 -37.38
C VAL A 411 30.25 -10.77 -36.17
N GLU A 412 30.49 -12.08 -36.03
CA GLU A 412 31.43 -12.61 -35.04
C GLU A 412 32.89 -12.21 -35.39
N PRO A 413 33.75 -11.93 -34.39
CA PRO A 413 35.18 -11.71 -34.57
C PRO A 413 35.99 -12.99 -34.81
#